data_AF-A0A528IRT2-F1
#
_entry.id   AF-A0A528IRT2-F1
#
_cell.length_a   1.000
_cell.length_b   1.000
_cell.length_c   1.000
_cell.angle_alpha   90.00
_cell.angle_beta   90.00
_cell.angle_gamma   90.00
#
_symmetry.space_group_name_H-M   'P 1'
#
loop_
_entity.id
_entity.type
_entity.pdbx_description
1 polymer ?
#
loop_
_entity_poly.entity_id
_entity_poly.type
_entity_poly.pdbx_seq_one_letter_code
_entity_poly.pdbx_strand_id
1 'polypeptide(L)'
;GSDAPFAWGVLKAWEAMRVLSPDTCRPFSADRKGLVLGEGAGMAVLESYEHATRRGATILAEIAGVGLSADAFHIAAPSVEGPASAMRACLADAGLNAEDVD
;
A
#
# COMPACT_ATOMS: atom_id res chain seq x y z
N GLY A 1 -10.61 5.33 -1.44
CA GLY A 1 -9.75 6.51 -1.26
C GLY A 1 -9.65 7.26 -2.57
N SER A 2 -9.41 8.57 -2.50
CA SER A 2 -9.15 9.42 -3.67
C SER A 2 -8.03 10.38 -3.34
N ASP A 3 -7.14 10.63 -4.28
CA ASP A 3 -6.09 11.64 -4.17
C ASP A 3 -5.90 12.36 -5.51
N ALA A 4 -5.70 13.67 -5.46
CA ALA A 4 -5.50 14.55 -6.61
C ALA A 4 -4.39 15.58 -6.31
N PRO A 5 -3.13 15.11 -6.19
CA PRO A 5 -2.01 15.95 -5.76
C PRO A 5 -1.43 16.87 -6.84
N PHE A 6 -1.96 16.93 -8.07
CA PHE A 6 -1.41 17.79 -9.14
C PHE A 6 -1.83 19.26 -9.00
N ALA A 7 -1.58 19.81 -7.81
CA ALA A 7 -1.51 21.23 -7.57
C ALA A 7 -0.05 21.68 -7.57
N TRP A 8 0.21 22.88 -8.11
CA TRP A 8 1.57 23.45 -8.19
C TRP A 8 2.33 23.41 -6.85
N GLY A 9 1.66 23.80 -5.75
CA GLY A 9 2.28 23.82 -4.42
C GLY A 9 2.70 22.43 -3.95
N VAL A 10 1.90 21.41 -4.24
CA VAL A 10 2.23 20.02 -3.89
C VAL A 10 3.41 19.56 -4.74
N LEU A 11 3.34 19.68 -6.06
CA LEU A 11 4.44 19.30 -6.96
C LEU A 11 5.78 19.93 -6.52
N LYS A 12 5.78 21.22 -6.18
CA LYS A 12 6.99 21.91 -5.69
C LYS A 12 7.46 21.45 -4.32
N ALA A 13 6.55 21.11 -3.41
CA ALA A 13 6.94 20.52 -2.12
C ALA A 13 7.63 19.16 -2.30
N TRP A 14 7.11 18.30 -3.18
CA TRP A 14 7.71 17.00 -3.48
C TRP A 14 9.04 17.13 -4.24
N GLU A 15 9.16 18.08 -5.16
CA GLU A 15 10.43 18.43 -5.82
C GLU A 15 11.47 18.89 -4.79
N ALA A 16 11.08 19.74 -3.83
CA ALA A 16 11.96 20.25 -2.78
C ALA A 16 12.50 19.13 -1.86
N MET A 17 11.72 18.06 -1.64
CA MET A 17 12.17 16.87 -0.92
C MET A 17 13.14 15.99 -1.73
N ARG A 18 13.32 16.25 -3.04
CA ARG A 18 14.17 15.47 -3.96
C ARG A 18 13.79 13.99 -4.07
N VAL A 19 12.50 13.70 -3.95
CA VAL A 19 11.96 12.33 -4.04
C VAL A 19 11.38 12.01 -5.42
N LEU A 20 11.19 13.01 -6.29
CA LEU A 20 10.64 12.84 -7.63
C LEU A 20 11.70 12.36 -8.62
N SER A 21 11.33 11.36 -9.42
CA SER A 21 12.07 10.95 -10.60
C SER A 21 11.85 11.96 -11.73
N PRO A 22 12.88 12.30 -12.53
CA PRO A 22 12.74 13.21 -13.66
C PRO A 22 11.97 12.60 -14.86
N ASP A 23 11.76 11.28 -14.88
CA ASP A 23 11.18 10.57 -16.02
C ASP A 23 10.18 9.48 -15.66
N THR A 24 10.56 8.49 -14.85
CA THR A 24 9.75 7.31 -14.59
C THR A 24 10.07 6.66 -13.24
N CYS A 25 9.08 5.95 -12.68
CA CYS A 25 9.24 5.15 -11.48
C CYS A 25 9.83 3.78 -11.85
N ARG A 26 10.94 3.38 -11.21
CA ARG A 26 11.65 2.13 -11.50
C ARG A 26 11.76 1.25 -10.25
N PRO A 27 10.68 0.56 -9.82
CA PRO A 27 10.73 -0.33 -8.66
C PRO A 27 11.87 -1.34 -8.78
N PHE A 28 12.64 -1.53 -7.71
CA PHE A 28 13.74 -2.50 -7.59
C PHE A 28 14.93 -2.32 -8.56
N SER A 29 14.92 -1.31 -9.44
CA SER A 29 16.06 -1.05 -10.32
C SER A 29 17.25 -0.46 -9.56
N ALA A 30 18.46 -0.86 -9.95
CA ALA A 30 19.72 -0.31 -9.46
C ALA A 30 19.86 1.19 -9.83
N ASP A 31 19.28 1.61 -10.95
CA ASP A 31 19.34 2.98 -11.47
C ASP A 31 18.10 3.84 -11.15
N ARG A 32 17.26 3.41 -10.18
CA ARG A 32 16.06 4.16 -9.77
C ARG A 32 16.41 5.57 -9.27
N LYS A 33 15.56 6.56 -9.62
CA LYS A 33 15.82 7.99 -9.37
C LYS A 33 14.74 8.71 -8.55
N GLY A 34 13.82 7.97 -7.96
CA GLY A 34 12.67 8.50 -7.22
C GLY A 34 11.35 7.92 -7.69
N LEU A 35 10.26 8.54 -7.28
CA LEU A 35 8.88 8.19 -7.64
C LEU A 35 8.31 9.16 -8.68
N VAL A 36 7.21 8.78 -9.32
CA VAL A 36 6.38 9.67 -10.13
C VAL A 36 5.06 9.86 -9.40
N LEU A 37 4.62 11.10 -9.24
CA LEU A 37 3.31 11.38 -8.65
C LEU A 37 2.20 11.01 -9.63
N GLY A 38 1.09 10.52 -9.09
CA GLY A 38 -0.11 10.22 -9.86
C GLY A 38 -1.35 10.64 -9.09
N GLU A 39 -2.45 10.81 -9.81
CA GLU A 39 -3.77 11.06 -9.24
C GLU A 39 -4.67 9.85 -9.49
N GLY A 40 -5.68 9.66 -8.65
CA GLY A 40 -6.62 8.57 -8.84
C GLY A 40 -7.63 8.44 -7.72
N ALA A 41 -8.66 7.64 -7.99
CA ALA A 41 -9.66 7.25 -7.01
C ALA A 41 -9.96 5.75 -7.13
N GLY A 42 -10.19 5.11 -5.98
CA GLY A 42 -10.58 3.71 -5.88
C GLY A 42 -11.56 3.51 -4.74
N MET A 43 -12.51 2.59 -4.93
CA MET A 43 -13.52 2.25 -3.93
C MET A 43 -13.72 0.73 -3.92
N ALA A 44 -13.87 0.18 -2.73
CA ALA A 44 -14.33 -1.18 -2.51
C ALA A 44 -15.52 -1.15 -1.55
N VAL A 45 -16.42 -2.12 -1.69
CA VAL A 45 -17.50 -2.36 -0.73
C VAL A 45 -17.14 -3.61 0.04
N LEU A 46 -17.04 -3.47 1.36
CA LEU A 46 -16.80 -4.59 2.26
C LEU A 46 -18.10 -5.02 2.90
N GLU A 47 -18.23 -6.33 3.06
CA GLU A 47 -19.43 -6.99 3.58
C GLU A 47 -18.99 -8.28 4.28
N SER A 48 -19.73 -8.73 5.29
CA SER A 48 -19.45 -10.04 5.86
C SER A 48 -19.75 -11.13 4.83
N TYR A 49 -18.94 -12.20 4.86
CA TYR A 49 -19.08 -13.31 3.93
C TYR A 49 -20.48 -13.93 3.98
N GLU A 50 -21.07 -14.09 5.17
CA GLU A 50 -22.39 -14.69 5.33
C GLU A 50 -23.49 -13.80 4.75
N HIS A 51 -23.38 -12.48 4.92
CA HIS A 51 -24.36 -11.54 4.39
C HIS A 51 -24.29 -11.49 2.87
N ALA A 52 -23.08 -11.38 2.30
CA ALA A 52 -22.83 -11.41 0.86
C ALA A 52 -23.37 -12.70 0.22
N THR A 53 -23.10 -13.85 0.85
CA THR A 53 -23.58 -15.16 0.38
C THR A 53 -25.10 -15.25 0.43
N ARG A 54 -25.74 -14.82 1.53
CA ARG A 54 -27.20 -14.90 1.71
C ARG A 54 -27.97 -14.11 0.64
N ARG A 55 -27.47 -12.96 0.23
CA ARG A 55 -28.10 -12.14 -0.81
C ARG A 55 -27.65 -12.51 -2.23
N GLY A 56 -26.78 -13.49 -2.40
CA GLY A 56 -26.25 -13.91 -3.71
C GLY A 56 -25.33 -12.88 -4.36
N ALA A 57 -24.54 -12.15 -3.56
CA ALA A 57 -23.60 -11.16 -4.08
C ALA A 57 -22.46 -11.82 -4.87
N THR A 58 -21.98 -11.16 -5.91
CA THR A 58 -20.69 -11.50 -6.53
C THR A 58 -19.56 -11.11 -5.59
N ILE A 59 -18.85 -12.10 -5.05
CA ILE A 59 -17.66 -11.89 -4.20
C ILE A 59 -16.44 -11.86 -5.13
N LEU A 60 -15.70 -10.75 -5.11
CA LEU A 60 -14.51 -10.57 -5.96
C LEU A 60 -13.23 -11.08 -5.31
N ALA A 61 -13.14 -10.93 -3.99
CA ALA A 61 -12.02 -11.36 -3.16
C ALA A 61 -12.46 -11.40 -1.69
N GLU A 62 -11.63 -12.02 -0.85
CA GLU A 62 -11.76 -12.03 0.59
C GLU A 62 -10.52 -11.36 1.22
N ILE A 63 -10.72 -10.62 2.32
CA ILE A 63 -9.61 -10.12 3.13
C ILE A 63 -9.30 -11.19 4.17
N ALA A 64 -8.28 -12.01 3.91
CA ALA A 64 -7.92 -13.13 4.78
C ALA A 64 -7.29 -12.69 6.11
N GLY A 65 -6.53 -11.59 6.13
CA GLY A 65 -5.95 -11.04 7.35
C GLY A 65 -5.34 -9.65 7.14
N VAL A 66 -4.99 -8.98 8.24
CA VAL A 66 -4.41 -7.63 8.25
C VAL A 66 -3.27 -7.55 9.27
N GLY A 67 -2.19 -6.84 8.90
CA GLY A 67 -1.08 -6.55 9.80
C GLY A 67 -0.64 -5.09 9.71
N LEU A 68 -0.36 -4.48 10.86
CA LEU A 68 0.01 -3.07 10.98
C LEU A 68 1.26 -2.94 11.88
N SER A 69 2.15 -2.01 11.52
CA SER A 69 3.37 -1.70 12.29
C SER A 69 3.68 -0.21 12.23
N ALA A 70 4.58 0.27 13.08
CA ALA A 70 5.14 1.62 13.02
C ALA A 70 6.65 1.59 13.32
N ASP A 71 7.46 2.27 12.51
CA ASP A 71 8.93 2.21 12.60
C ASP A 71 9.50 2.96 13.82
N ALA A 72 8.80 3.98 14.32
CA ALA A 72 9.19 4.81 15.48
C ALA A 72 10.66 5.34 15.48
N PHE A 73 11.29 5.44 14.31
CA PHE A 73 12.72 5.78 14.17
C PHE A 73 12.95 7.10 13.43
N HIS A 74 12.53 7.20 12.17
CA HIS A 74 12.68 8.40 11.34
C HIS A 74 11.34 8.76 10.69
N ILE A 75 11.06 10.06 10.54
CA ILE A 75 9.75 10.55 10.08
C ILE A 75 9.37 10.11 8.66
N ALA A 76 10.37 9.87 7.79
CA ALA A 76 10.15 9.57 6.37
C ALA A 76 10.98 8.40 5.83
N ALA A 77 11.93 7.89 6.62
CA ALA A 77 12.81 6.81 6.16
C ALA A 77 12.27 5.50 6.74
N PRO A 78 11.95 4.51 5.90
CA PRO A 78 11.43 3.24 6.37
C PRO A 78 12.52 2.43 7.07
N SER A 79 12.12 1.60 8.04
CA SER A 79 12.95 0.51 8.55
C SER A 79 12.72 -0.77 7.74
N VAL A 80 13.60 -1.77 7.87
CA VAL A 80 13.36 -3.11 7.31
C VAL A 80 12.38 -3.88 8.19
N GLU A 81 12.48 -3.68 9.51
CA GLU A 81 11.77 -4.41 10.53
C GLU A 81 10.27 -4.11 10.56
N GLY A 82 9.86 -2.88 10.24
CA GLY A 82 8.46 -2.46 10.22
C GLY A 82 7.64 -3.25 9.21
N PRO A 83 7.91 -3.12 7.89
CA PRO A 83 7.21 -3.88 6.87
C PRO A 83 7.26 -5.39 7.11
N ALA A 84 8.41 -5.93 7.54
CA ALA A 84 8.54 -7.35 7.86
C ALA A 84 7.64 -7.77 9.04
N SER A 85 7.47 -6.91 10.05
CA SER A 85 6.59 -7.18 11.19
C SER A 85 5.11 -7.08 10.80
N ALA A 86 4.74 -6.10 9.98
CA ALA A 86 3.38 -6.00 9.43
C ALA A 86 3.02 -7.25 8.59
N MET A 87 3.93 -7.73 7.74
CA MET A 87 3.71 -8.96 6.95
C MET A 87 3.52 -10.20 7.84
N ARG A 88 4.36 -10.39 8.87
CA ARG A 88 4.21 -11.51 9.82
C ARG A 88 2.90 -11.44 10.60
N ALA A 89 2.49 -10.24 11.03
CA ALA A 89 1.22 -10.06 11.72
C ALA A 89 0.03 -10.37 10.81
N CYS A 90 0.08 -9.96 9.54
CA CYS A 90 -0.95 -10.25 8.54
C CYS A 90 -1.10 -11.77 8.32
N LEU A 91 0.00 -12.49 8.14
CA LEU A 91 -0.02 -13.95 7.98
C LEU A 91 -0.58 -14.65 9.22
N ALA A 92 -0.19 -14.19 10.42
CA ALA A 92 -0.70 -14.74 11.66
C ALA A 92 -2.21 -14.50 11.86
N ASP A 93 -2.69 -13.30 11.51
CA ASP A 93 -4.13 -12.96 11.52
C ASP A 93 -4.92 -13.81 10.51
N ALA A 94 -4.34 -14.05 9.34
CA ALA A 94 -4.90 -14.90 8.29
C ALA A 94 -4.82 -16.41 8.59
N GLY A 95 -4.00 -16.83 9.56
CA GLY A 95 -3.70 -18.24 9.81
C GLY A 95 -2.97 -18.93 8.64
N LEU A 96 -2.18 -18.18 7.86
CA LEU A 96 -1.44 -18.66 6.69
C LEU A 96 0.07 -18.70 6.95
N ASN A 97 0.77 -19.56 6.20
CA ASN A 97 2.23 -19.58 6.12
C ASN A 97 2.72 -18.76 4.92
N ALA A 98 4.01 -18.44 4.88
CA ALA A 98 4.57 -17.62 3.81
C ALA A 98 4.52 -18.33 2.45
N GLU A 99 4.67 -19.66 2.45
CA GLU A 99 4.55 -20.52 1.27
C GLU A 99 3.14 -20.64 0.70
N ASP A 100 2.11 -20.18 1.43
CA ASP A 100 0.73 -20.13 0.96
C ASP A 100 0.46 -18.89 0.08
N VAL A 101 1.44 -18.00 -0.09
CA VAL A 101 1.34 -16.75 -0.89
C VAL A 101 2.20 -16.86 -2.16
N ASP A 102 1.57 -16.62 -3.32
CA ASP A 102 2.18 -16.65 -4.66
C ASP A 102 3.18 -15.50 -4.95
#